data_AF-A0A090QRB9-F1
#
_entry.id   AF-A0A090QRB9-F1
#
_cell.length_a   1.000
_cell.length_b   1.000
_cell.length_c   1.000
_cell.angle_alpha   90.00
_cell.angle_beta   90.00
_cell.angle_gamma   90.00
#
_symmetry.space_group_name_H-M   'P 1'
#
loop_
_entity.id
_entity.type
_entity.pdbx_description
1 polymer ?
#
loop_
_entity_poly.entity_id
_entity_poly.type
_entity_poly.pdbx_seq_one_letter_code
_entity_poly.pdbx_strand_id
1 'polypeptide(L)'
;MVVLAFAKALSSCDPESKIEKEISQIPINVELRTFHKEFKNADTTDLSQLKAKYPYLFPSHLPDSIWYEKMQGRDTIYSILEEEVEKASFNYKELKDEVVDVMKHVKYYFPEYQATPITTIISEVDYRMQVVPFQEDLLISIDTYLGKDNELYAGMNSYQSQHFNKENIKADVAHAIAKLFVEPGNDRRFLESIIYHGKLHYLQSLFAPDQPDHLILKYLRRNMNLLRKMN
;
A
#
# COMPACT_ATOMS: atom_id res chain seq x y z
N MET A 1 -66.17 -1.22 1.88
CA MET A 1 -64.83 -0.63 1.63
C MET A 1 -63.99 -0.81 2.88
N VAL A 2 -63.16 -1.85 2.94
CA VAL A 2 -62.00 -1.89 3.85
C VAL A 2 -60.88 -2.48 3.00
N VAL A 3 -59.97 -1.61 2.59
CA VAL A 3 -58.91 -1.90 1.63
C VAL A 3 -57.82 -2.70 2.34
N LEU A 4 -57.50 -3.87 1.79
CA LEU A 4 -56.27 -4.61 2.09
C LEU A 4 -55.05 -3.70 1.87
N ALA A 5 -54.42 -3.25 2.95
CA ALA A 5 -53.09 -2.67 2.88
C ALA A 5 -52.06 -3.79 2.93
N PHE A 6 -51.69 -4.26 1.74
CA PHE A 6 -50.54 -5.15 1.52
C PHE A 6 -49.26 -4.38 1.92
N ALA A 7 -48.82 -4.55 3.17
CA ALA A 7 -47.50 -4.11 3.61
C ALA A 7 -46.44 -4.99 2.93
N LYS A 8 -46.07 -4.64 1.69
CA LYS A 8 -44.81 -5.12 1.11
C LYS A 8 -43.68 -4.52 1.93
N ALA A 9 -43.11 -5.34 2.80
CA ALA A 9 -41.78 -5.13 3.34
C ALA A 9 -40.80 -5.00 2.16
N LEU A 10 -40.41 -3.76 1.83
CA LEU A 10 -39.26 -3.48 0.99
C LEU A 10 -38.01 -3.70 1.85
N SER A 11 -37.65 -4.96 2.06
CA SER A 11 -36.29 -5.30 2.45
C SER A 11 -35.39 -5.05 1.24
N SER A 12 -34.92 -3.81 1.10
CA SER A 12 -33.78 -3.48 0.24
C SER A 12 -32.57 -4.22 0.79
N CYS A 13 -32.35 -5.43 0.31
CA CYS A 13 -31.15 -6.20 0.59
C CYS A 13 -30.05 -5.56 -0.24
N ASP A 14 -29.24 -4.71 0.40
CA ASP A 14 -28.17 -3.98 -0.28
C ASP A 14 -27.09 -4.98 -0.74
N PRO A 15 -26.92 -5.21 -2.06
CA PRO A 15 -25.98 -6.21 -2.56
C PRO A 15 -24.54 -5.94 -2.11
N GLU A 16 -24.16 -4.67 -1.97
CA GLU A 16 -22.86 -4.24 -1.44
C GLU A 16 -22.65 -4.75 -0.02
N SER A 17 -23.65 -4.64 0.86
CA SER A 17 -23.56 -5.16 2.23
C SER A 17 -23.42 -6.68 2.29
N LYS A 18 -23.90 -7.40 1.27
CA LYS A 18 -23.75 -8.86 1.20
C LYS A 18 -22.34 -9.24 0.74
N ILE A 19 -21.81 -8.58 -0.29
CA ILE A 19 -20.46 -8.82 -0.80
C ILE A 19 -19.43 -8.54 0.30
N GLU A 20 -19.51 -7.40 0.98
CA GLU A 20 -18.59 -7.06 2.06
C GLU A 20 -18.60 -8.08 3.21
N LYS A 21 -19.78 -8.65 3.53
CA LYS A 21 -19.88 -9.74 4.51
C LYS A 21 -19.16 -11.00 4.04
N GLU A 22 -19.35 -11.40 2.79
CA GLU A 22 -18.65 -12.55 2.19
C GLU A 22 -17.13 -12.34 2.21
N ILE A 23 -16.65 -11.15 1.79
CA ILE A 23 -15.23 -10.79 1.76
C ILE A 23 -14.63 -10.81 3.16
N SER A 24 -15.30 -10.21 4.15
CA SER A 24 -14.80 -10.13 5.53
C SER A 24 -14.51 -11.50 6.15
N GLN A 25 -15.24 -12.53 5.72
CA GLN A 25 -15.13 -13.92 6.19
C GLN A 25 -14.01 -14.72 5.50
N ILE A 26 -13.41 -14.21 4.43
CA ILE A 26 -12.29 -14.90 3.76
C ILE A 26 -11.12 -15.03 4.75
N PRO A 27 -10.66 -16.26 5.03
CA PRO A 27 -9.55 -16.46 5.95
C PRO A 27 -8.24 -16.06 5.27
N ILE A 28 -7.63 -14.99 5.75
CA ILE A 28 -6.27 -14.59 5.40
C ILE A 28 -5.48 -14.42 6.68
N ASN A 29 -4.38 -15.17 6.79
CA ASN A 29 -3.42 -15.03 7.87
C ASN A 29 -2.03 -14.83 7.27
N VAL A 30 -1.53 -13.60 7.34
CA VAL A 30 -0.21 -13.23 6.83
C VAL A 30 0.64 -12.70 7.98
N GLU A 31 1.94 -12.89 7.86
CA GLU A 31 2.92 -12.30 8.77
C GLU A 31 3.16 -10.83 8.42
N LEU A 32 3.31 -9.97 9.43
CA LEU A 32 3.88 -8.64 9.25
C LEU A 32 5.29 -8.64 9.84
N ARG A 33 6.27 -8.31 9.00
CA ARG A 33 7.69 -8.17 9.36
C ARG A 33 8.07 -6.70 9.37
N THR A 34 8.56 -6.22 10.49
CA THR A 34 9.06 -4.85 10.61
C THR A 34 10.58 -4.81 10.40
N PHE A 35 11.03 -5.10 9.17
CA PHE A 35 12.45 -5.21 8.85
C PHE A 35 13.25 -3.99 9.31
N HIS A 36 12.77 -2.77 9.07
CA HIS A 36 13.44 -1.55 9.54
C HIS A 36 13.72 -1.56 11.07
N LYS A 37 12.81 -2.08 11.91
CA LYS A 37 13.04 -2.22 13.36
C LYS A 37 14.03 -3.32 13.69
N GLU A 38 13.94 -4.45 12.98
CA GLU A 38 14.89 -5.55 13.17
C GLU A 38 16.30 -5.11 12.79
N PHE A 39 16.43 -4.36 11.70
CA PHE A 39 17.69 -3.80 11.21
C PHE A 39 18.27 -2.76 12.17
N LYS A 40 17.44 -1.80 12.64
CA LYS A 40 17.84 -0.78 13.62
C LYS A 40 18.38 -1.37 14.93
N ASN A 41 17.75 -2.44 15.42
CA ASN A 41 18.07 -3.05 16.70
C ASN A 41 19.20 -4.11 16.60
N ALA A 42 19.65 -4.42 15.38
CA ALA A 42 20.72 -5.37 15.13
C ALA A 42 22.09 -4.69 15.17
N ASP A 43 23.12 -5.47 15.48
CA ASP A 43 24.50 -5.02 15.34
C ASP A 43 25.21 -5.72 14.16
N THR A 44 26.48 -5.36 13.93
CA THR A 44 27.24 -5.90 12.79
C THR A 44 27.40 -7.42 12.82
N THR A 45 27.31 -8.05 13.98
CA THR A 45 27.41 -9.51 14.13
C THR A 45 26.13 -10.23 13.66
N ASP A 46 24.98 -9.54 13.69
CA ASP A 46 23.69 -10.06 13.25
C ASP A 46 23.48 -9.99 11.72
N LEU A 47 24.34 -9.28 10.98
CA LEU A 47 24.16 -9.07 9.54
C LEU A 47 24.01 -10.38 8.77
N SER A 48 24.76 -11.41 9.13
CA SER A 48 24.65 -12.74 8.49
C SER A 48 23.27 -13.37 8.70
N GLN A 49 22.69 -13.22 9.89
CA GLN A 49 21.35 -13.72 10.20
C GLN A 49 20.28 -12.92 9.45
N LEU A 50 20.39 -11.59 9.41
CA LEU A 50 19.47 -10.74 8.66
C LEU A 50 19.50 -11.06 7.15
N LYS A 51 20.68 -11.30 6.58
CA LYS A 51 20.83 -11.75 5.18
C LYS A 51 20.17 -13.09 4.92
N ALA A 52 20.28 -14.03 5.86
CA ALA A 52 19.62 -15.33 5.73
C ALA A 52 18.08 -15.20 5.80
N LYS A 53 17.58 -14.30 6.66
CA LYS A 53 16.13 -14.06 6.85
C LYS A 53 15.50 -13.25 5.70
N TYR A 54 16.24 -12.28 5.14
CA TYR A 54 15.77 -11.33 4.13
C TYR A 54 16.70 -11.22 2.91
N PRO A 55 17.06 -12.32 2.22
CA PRO A 55 18.11 -12.31 1.19
C PRO A 55 17.86 -11.30 0.06
N TYR A 56 16.60 -11.01 -0.27
CA TYR A 56 16.20 -10.04 -1.28
C TYR A 56 16.47 -8.57 -0.90
N LEU A 57 16.64 -8.27 0.39
CA LEU A 57 17.00 -6.92 0.86
C LEU A 57 18.53 -6.69 0.89
N PHE A 58 19.32 -7.74 0.61
CA PHE A 58 20.78 -7.69 0.61
C PHE A 58 21.35 -8.16 -0.72
N PRO A 59 21.34 -7.32 -1.78
CA PRO A 59 21.88 -7.69 -3.07
C PRO A 59 23.35 -8.14 -2.98
N SER A 60 23.67 -9.32 -3.51
CA SER A 60 24.97 -9.97 -3.36
C SER A 60 26.15 -9.23 -4.00
N HIS A 61 25.87 -8.28 -4.90
CA HIS A 61 26.88 -7.43 -5.53
C HIS A 61 27.28 -6.22 -4.67
N LEU A 62 26.54 -5.92 -3.59
CA LEU A 62 26.87 -4.83 -2.67
C LEU A 62 27.75 -5.33 -1.53
N PRO A 63 28.85 -4.63 -1.20
CA PRO A 63 29.71 -5.02 -0.09
C PRO A 63 29.05 -4.77 1.27
N ASP A 64 29.36 -5.63 2.23
CA ASP A 64 28.81 -5.59 3.60
C ASP A 64 29.10 -4.27 4.33
N SER A 65 30.17 -3.56 3.92
CA SER A 65 30.51 -2.25 4.47
C SER A 65 29.34 -1.27 4.38
N ILE A 66 28.53 -1.32 3.32
CA ILE A 66 27.36 -0.42 3.18
C ILE A 66 26.36 -0.65 4.32
N TRP A 67 26.10 -1.91 4.69
CA TRP A 67 25.20 -2.25 5.79
C TRP A 67 25.81 -1.91 7.15
N TYR A 68 27.12 -2.11 7.30
CA TYR A 68 27.83 -1.70 8.51
C TYR A 68 27.82 -0.18 8.73
N GLU A 69 27.96 0.63 7.67
CA GLU A 69 27.82 2.09 7.80
C GLU A 69 26.43 2.46 8.33
N LYS A 70 25.37 1.81 7.84
CA LYS A 70 23.99 2.03 8.30
C LYS A 70 23.78 1.58 9.75
N MET A 71 24.12 0.33 10.08
CA MET A 71 23.97 -0.24 11.43
C MET A 71 24.75 0.52 12.50
N GLN A 72 25.90 1.11 12.14
CA GLN A 72 26.74 1.86 13.07
C GLN A 72 26.40 3.36 13.12
N GLY A 73 25.34 3.81 12.42
CA GLY A 73 24.93 5.21 12.38
C GLY A 73 25.91 6.13 11.66
N ARG A 74 26.82 5.58 10.84
CA ARG A 74 27.77 6.34 10.01
C ARG A 74 27.11 6.82 8.71
N ASP A 75 26.08 6.13 8.24
CA ASP A 75 25.14 6.65 7.25
C ASP A 75 24.14 7.61 7.91
N THR A 76 24.47 8.90 7.85
CA THR A 76 23.65 9.96 8.46
C THR A 76 22.27 10.11 7.81
N ILE A 77 22.14 9.82 6.51
CA ILE A 77 20.85 9.92 5.79
C ILE A 77 19.92 8.83 6.30
N TYR A 78 20.40 7.60 6.36
CA TYR A 78 19.62 6.48 6.88
C TYR A 78 19.21 6.69 8.34
N SER A 79 20.13 7.20 9.17
CA SER A 79 19.86 7.49 10.58
C SER A 79 18.72 8.52 10.75
N ILE A 80 18.69 9.57 9.93
CA ILE A 80 17.61 10.57 9.96
C ILE A 80 16.27 9.94 9.52
N LEU A 81 16.27 9.10 8.48
CA LEU A 81 15.07 8.40 8.03
C LEU A 81 14.50 7.49 9.11
N GLU A 82 15.35 6.74 9.82
CA GLU A 82 14.93 5.90 10.95
C GLU A 82 14.29 6.72 12.07
N GLU A 83 14.87 7.88 12.40
CA GLU A 83 14.34 8.77 13.42
C GLU A 83 12.96 9.32 13.02
N GLU A 84 12.79 9.75 11.77
CA GLU A 84 11.52 10.27 11.27
C GLU A 84 10.44 9.18 11.18
N VAL A 85 10.80 7.95 10.79
CA VAL A 85 9.90 6.80 10.84
C VAL A 85 9.46 6.48 12.27
N GLU A 86 10.37 6.56 13.24
CA GLU A 86 10.04 6.35 14.65
C GLU A 86 9.10 7.44 15.17
N LYS A 87 9.40 8.71 14.91
CA LYS A 87 8.54 9.86 15.24
C LYS A 87 7.16 9.72 14.62
N ALA A 88 7.08 9.23 13.39
CA ALA A 88 5.81 9.01 12.71
C ALA A 88 4.90 8.07 13.50
N SER A 89 5.41 7.17 14.36
CA SER A 89 4.57 6.33 15.24
C SER A 89 3.50 5.54 14.46
N PHE A 90 3.95 4.67 13.55
CA PHE A 90 3.04 3.81 12.78
C PHE A 90 2.29 2.81 13.68
N ASN A 91 0.98 2.70 13.46
CA ASN A 91 0.17 1.62 14.02
C ASN A 91 0.28 0.38 13.12
N TYR A 92 1.24 -0.48 13.41
CA TYR A 92 1.51 -1.68 12.59
C TYR A 92 0.36 -2.69 12.58
N LYS A 93 -0.50 -2.69 13.60
CA LYS A 93 -1.71 -3.53 13.60
C LYS A 93 -2.70 -3.02 12.57
N GLU A 94 -2.98 -1.72 12.58
CA GLU A 94 -3.88 -1.08 11.61
C GLU A 94 -3.35 -1.20 10.18
N LEU A 95 -2.06 -0.95 9.96
CA LEU A 95 -1.41 -1.16 8.66
C LEU A 95 -1.60 -2.60 8.18
N LYS A 96 -1.38 -3.59 9.05
CA LYS A 96 -1.61 -5.01 8.70
C LYS A 96 -3.08 -5.27 8.36
N ASP A 97 -4.00 -4.76 9.18
CA ASP A 97 -5.44 -4.97 8.99
C ASP A 97 -5.92 -4.36 7.67
N GLU A 98 -5.45 -3.17 7.30
CA GLU A 98 -5.74 -2.52 6.00
C GLU A 98 -5.21 -3.34 4.82
N VAL A 99 -3.97 -3.81 4.89
CA VAL A 99 -3.36 -4.62 3.82
C VAL A 99 -4.09 -5.96 3.68
N VAL A 100 -4.41 -6.61 4.80
CA VAL A 100 -5.16 -7.88 4.81
C VAL A 100 -6.55 -7.69 4.22
N ASP A 101 -7.22 -6.58 4.52
CA ASP A 101 -8.51 -6.25 3.93
C ASP A 101 -8.42 -6.16 2.40
N VAL A 102 -7.41 -5.47 1.87
CA VAL A 102 -7.14 -5.43 0.42
C VAL A 102 -6.91 -6.84 -0.12
N MET A 103 -6.08 -7.67 0.53
CA MET A 103 -5.82 -9.04 0.09
C MET A 103 -7.09 -9.91 0.08
N LYS A 104 -8.05 -9.69 0.99
CA LYS A 104 -9.33 -10.40 1.00
C LYS A 104 -10.17 -10.04 -0.22
N HIS A 105 -10.27 -8.75 -0.54
CA HIS A 105 -10.96 -8.30 -1.75
C HIS A 105 -10.31 -8.89 -3.00
N VAL A 106 -8.97 -8.86 -3.08
CA VAL A 106 -8.23 -9.47 -4.19
C VAL A 106 -8.54 -10.96 -4.30
N LYS A 107 -8.51 -11.71 -3.19
CA LYS A 107 -8.81 -13.15 -3.17
C LYS A 107 -10.25 -13.46 -3.59
N TYR A 108 -11.21 -12.59 -3.26
CA TYR A 108 -12.60 -12.74 -3.68
C TYR A 108 -12.75 -12.66 -5.20
N TYR A 109 -12.18 -11.63 -5.83
CA TYR A 109 -12.28 -11.42 -7.28
C TYR A 109 -11.29 -12.28 -8.08
N PHE A 110 -10.18 -12.68 -7.47
CA PHE A 110 -9.11 -13.50 -8.06
C PHE A 110 -8.77 -14.67 -7.12
N PRO A 111 -9.55 -15.77 -7.12
CA PRO A 111 -9.38 -16.89 -6.19
C PRO A 111 -8.00 -17.55 -6.20
N GLU A 112 -7.26 -17.45 -7.31
CA GLU A 112 -5.90 -17.99 -7.44
C GLU A 112 -4.82 -17.14 -6.74
N TYR A 113 -5.14 -15.89 -6.37
CA TYR A 113 -4.21 -15.01 -5.68
C TYR A 113 -3.71 -15.64 -4.38
N GLN A 114 -2.40 -15.64 -4.16
CA GLN A 114 -1.80 -16.09 -2.91
C GLN A 114 -1.43 -14.86 -2.08
N ALA A 115 -2.02 -14.74 -0.89
CA ALA A 115 -1.68 -13.68 0.03
C ALA A 115 -0.24 -13.89 0.53
N THR A 116 0.57 -12.83 0.44
CA THR A 116 1.98 -12.85 0.85
C THR A 116 2.14 -12.25 2.23
N PRO A 117 3.24 -12.57 2.95
CA PRO A 117 3.72 -11.72 4.02
C PRO A 117 3.84 -10.24 3.61
N ILE A 118 3.92 -9.39 4.63
CA ILE A 118 4.09 -7.95 4.51
C ILE A 118 5.41 -7.60 5.18
N THR A 119 6.30 -6.89 4.48
CA THR A 119 7.55 -6.41 5.05
C THR A 119 7.67 -4.91 4.91
N THR A 120 7.76 -4.21 6.05
CA THR A 120 7.99 -2.75 6.06
C THR A 120 9.48 -2.42 6.06
N ILE A 121 9.91 -1.56 5.14
CA ILE A 121 11.30 -1.19 4.89
C ILE A 121 11.49 0.34 4.89
N ILE A 122 12.75 0.77 4.96
CA ILE A 122 13.16 2.14 4.63
C ILE A 122 13.84 2.07 3.25
N SER A 123 13.36 2.85 2.29
CA SER A 123 13.81 2.84 0.90
C SER A 123 14.55 4.10 0.46
N GLU A 124 14.97 4.94 1.41
CA GLU A 124 15.57 6.25 1.14
C GLU A 124 14.62 7.16 0.34
N VAL A 125 13.33 7.07 0.69
CA VAL A 125 12.23 7.81 0.07
C VAL A 125 12.12 7.56 -1.44
N ASP A 126 12.34 6.34 -1.90
CA ASP A 126 12.00 5.98 -3.29
C ASP A 126 10.48 5.90 -3.47
N TYR A 127 9.88 7.08 -3.70
CA TYR A 127 8.44 7.25 -3.87
C TYR A 127 7.88 6.58 -5.14
N ARG A 128 8.72 6.05 -6.02
CA ARG A 128 8.26 5.25 -7.16
C ARG A 128 7.99 3.80 -6.74
N MET A 129 8.55 3.40 -5.59
CA MET A 129 8.55 2.06 -5.03
C MET A 129 7.97 2.07 -3.61
N GLN A 130 6.85 2.79 -3.41
CA GLN A 130 6.20 2.88 -2.09
C GLN A 130 5.63 1.53 -1.63
N VAL A 131 5.02 0.79 -2.56
CA VAL A 131 4.52 -0.57 -2.35
C VAL A 131 4.93 -1.44 -3.52
N VAL A 132 5.59 -2.55 -3.23
CA VAL A 132 6.18 -3.43 -4.26
C VAL A 132 5.85 -4.89 -3.92
N PRO A 133 4.96 -5.53 -4.68
CA PRO A 133 4.87 -6.99 -4.69
C PRO A 133 6.18 -7.52 -5.28
N PHE A 134 6.96 -8.25 -4.49
CA PHE A 134 8.27 -8.75 -4.88
C PHE A 134 8.44 -10.19 -4.43
N GLN A 135 8.59 -11.11 -5.40
CA GLN A 135 8.62 -12.55 -5.15
C GLN A 135 7.38 -12.98 -4.34
N GLU A 136 7.57 -13.57 -3.16
CA GLU A 136 6.50 -14.01 -2.26
C GLU A 136 6.30 -13.03 -1.10
N ASP A 137 6.61 -11.74 -1.26
CA ASP A 137 6.47 -10.72 -0.22
C ASP A 137 5.84 -9.42 -0.77
N LEU A 138 5.19 -8.65 0.10
CA LEU A 138 4.72 -7.31 -0.18
C LEU A 138 5.56 -6.31 0.60
N LEU A 139 6.44 -5.58 -0.11
CA LEU A 139 7.29 -4.57 0.50
C LEU A 139 6.54 -3.25 0.61
N ILE A 140 6.59 -2.61 1.78
CA ILE A 140 6.00 -1.29 2.04
C ILE A 140 7.09 -0.35 2.57
N SER A 141 7.43 0.67 1.78
CA SER A 141 8.44 1.68 2.11
C SER A 141 7.84 2.75 3.02
N ILE A 142 7.93 2.54 4.33
CA ILE A 142 7.19 3.36 5.31
C ILE A 142 7.74 4.78 5.47
N ASP A 143 9.00 5.00 5.08
CA ASP A 143 9.63 6.32 4.96
C ASP A 143 9.02 7.19 3.84
N THR A 144 8.14 6.63 3.01
CA THR A 144 7.34 7.38 2.02
C THR A 144 5.94 7.79 2.53
N TYR A 145 5.64 7.56 3.81
CA TYR A 145 4.34 7.88 4.43
C TYR A 145 4.47 8.69 5.73
N LEU A 146 5.42 9.63 5.77
CA LEU A 146 5.75 10.46 6.94
C LEU A 146 4.88 11.72 7.08
N GLY A 147 3.97 11.95 6.14
CA GLY A 147 3.15 13.14 6.02
C GLY A 147 3.67 14.08 4.94
N LYS A 148 2.75 14.65 4.16
CA LYS A 148 3.08 15.48 2.97
C LYS A 148 4.04 16.66 3.20
N ASP A 149 4.09 17.17 4.44
CA ASP A 149 4.87 18.34 4.84
C ASP A 149 6.18 17.95 5.56
N ASN A 150 6.55 16.65 5.57
CA ASN A 150 7.79 16.19 6.19
C ASN A 150 9.02 16.78 5.46
N GLU A 151 10.02 17.22 6.24
CA GLU A 151 11.22 17.89 5.71
C GLU A 151 12.06 16.99 4.80
N LEU A 152 11.98 15.67 4.96
CA LEU A 152 12.66 14.70 4.08
C LEU A 152 12.12 14.69 2.65
N TYR A 153 10.95 15.32 2.43
CA TYR A 153 10.37 15.50 1.10
C TYR A 153 10.74 16.85 0.49
N ALA A 154 11.59 17.64 1.16
CA ALA A 154 12.09 18.90 0.62
C ALA A 154 12.80 18.66 -0.73
N GLY A 155 12.38 19.41 -1.75
CA GLY A 155 12.88 19.26 -3.12
C GLY A 155 12.04 18.33 -4.00
N MET A 156 11.07 17.60 -3.46
CA MET A 156 10.07 16.86 -4.24
C MET A 156 8.96 17.78 -4.73
N ASN A 157 8.29 17.41 -5.83
CA ASN A 157 7.15 18.17 -6.31
C ASN A 157 5.98 18.00 -5.32
N SER A 158 5.33 19.10 -4.92
CA SER A 158 4.18 19.06 -4.00
C SER A 158 3.03 18.19 -4.50
N TYR A 159 2.90 18.02 -5.82
CA TYR A 159 1.94 17.10 -6.42
C TYR A 159 2.19 15.62 -6.03
N GLN A 160 3.46 15.26 -5.81
CA GLN A 160 3.85 13.93 -5.36
C GLN A 160 3.66 13.80 -3.85
N SER A 161 4.27 14.71 -3.07
CA SER A 161 4.29 14.60 -1.61
C SER A 161 2.92 14.73 -0.94
N GLN A 162 1.95 15.38 -1.58
CA GLN A 162 0.58 15.46 -1.07
C GLN A 162 -0.10 14.10 -0.80
N HIS A 163 0.46 13.00 -1.32
CA HIS A 163 -0.02 11.63 -1.12
C HIS A 163 0.93 10.76 -0.26
N PHE A 164 1.91 11.36 0.42
CA PHE A 164 2.86 10.65 1.28
C PHE A 164 2.36 10.61 2.73
N ASN A 165 1.08 10.26 2.92
CA ASN A 165 0.44 10.16 4.23
C ASN A 165 0.00 8.72 4.49
N LYS A 166 -0.08 8.32 5.76
CA LYS A 166 -0.47 6.95 6.13
C LYS A 166 -1.82 6.51 5.56
N GLU A 167 -2.78 7.43 5.45
CA GLU A 167 -4.10 7.17 4.84
C GLU A 167 -4.01 6.71 3.37
N ASN A 168 -2.90 6.98 2.68
CA ASN A 168 -2.69 6.53 1.31
C ASN A 168 -2.28 5.05 1.21
N ILE A 169 -1.81 4.42 2.29
CA ILE A 169 -1.22 3.07 2.27
C ILE A 169 -2.21 2.05 1.68
N LYS A 170 -3.45 2.00 2.17
CA LYS A 170 -4.46 1.05 1.67
C LYS A 170 -4.71 1.21 0.17
N ALA A 171 -4.87 2.43 -0.30
CA ALA A 171 -5.09 2.73 -1.72
C ALA A 171 -3.85 2.37 -2.57
N ASP A 172 -2.65 2.63 -2.07
CA ASP A 172 -1.40 2.31 -2.76
C ASP A 172 -1.12 0.81 -2.82
N VAL A 173 -1.47 0.06 -1.76
CA VAL A 173 -1.42 -1.40 -1.73
C VAL A 173 -2.40 -2.00 -2.75
N ALA A 174 -3.64 -1.52 -2.79
CA ALA A 174 -4.62 -1.93 -3.79
C ALA A 174 -4.12 -1.67 -5.22
N HIS A 175 -3.50 -0.51 -5.46
CA HIS A 175 -2.94 -0.16 -6.76
C HIS A 175 -1.76 -1.06 -7.14
N ALA A 176 -0.85 -1.33 -6.21
CA ALA A 176 0.32 -2.16 -6.43
C ALA A 176 -0.07 -3.60 -6.75
N ILE A 177 -1.07 -4.15 -6.04
CA ILE A 177 -1.59 -5.50 -6.31
C ILE A 177 -2.38 -5.53 -7.63
N ALA A 178 -3.14 -4.49 -7.98
CA ALA A 178 -3.84 -4.40 -9.27
C ALA A 178 -2.91 -4.56 -10.49
N LYS A 179 -1.66 -4.07 -10.39
CA LYS A 179 -0.65 -4.23 -11.45
C LYS A 179 -0.27 -5.69 -11.71
N LEU A 180 -0.50 -6.61 -10.77
CA LEU A 180 -0.27 -8.04 -10.98
C LEU A 180 -1.26 -8.67 -11.97
N PHE A 181 -2.44 -8.05 -12.14
CA PHE A 181 -3.52 -8.56 -12.98
C PHE A 181 -3.70 -7.78 -14.29
N VAL A 182 -2.98 -6.67 -14.46
CA VAL A 182 -3.08 -5.83 -15.65
C VAL A 182 -1.69 -5.67 -16.25
N GLU A 183 -1.46 -6.37 -17.35
CA GLU A 183 -0.22 -6.23 -18.10
C GLU A 183 -0.13 -4.84 -18.76
N PRO A 184 1.02 -4.16 -18.65
CA PRO A 184 1.26 -2.95 -19.41
C PRO A 184 1.31 -3.30 -20.90
N GLY A 185 0.56 -2.57 -21.72
CA GLY A 185 0.64 -2.72 -23.18
C GLY A 185 2.02 -2.34 -23.70
N ASN A 186 2.50 -3.03 -24.75
CA ASN A 186 3.76 -2.70 -25.44
C ASN A 186 3.66 -1.47 -26.35
N ASP A 187 2.50 -0.83 -26.41
CA ASP A 187 2.17 0.24 -27.33
C ASP A 187 2.14 1.60 -26.63
N ARG A 188 2.73 2.61 -27.27
CA ARG A 188 2.84 3.99 -26.73
C ARG A 188 1.65 4.87 -27.10
N ARG A 189 0.59 4.33 -27.72
CA ARG A 189 -0.64 5.07 -28.02
C ARG A 189 -1.32 5.55 -26.74
N PHE A 190 -1.72 6.83 -26.73
CA PHE A 190 -2.41 7.46 -25.60
C PHE A 190 -3.68 6.70 -25.17
N LEU A 191 -4.45 6.18 -26.12
CA LEU A 191 -5.65 5.38 -25.83
C LEU A 191 -5.33 4.11 -25.02
N GLU A 192 -4.24 3.41 -25.35
CA GLU A 192 -3.81 2.22 -24.61
C GLU A 192 -3.42 2.57 -23.17
N SER A 193 -2.77 3.72 -22.97
CA SER A 193 -2.47 4.25 -21.64
C SER A 193 -3.76 4.55 -20.84
N ILE A 194 -4.76 5.17 -21.46
CA ILE A 194 -6.07 5.40 -20.81
C ILE A 194 -6.71 4.07 -20.40
N ILE A 195 -6.72 3.08 -21.29
CA ILE A 195 -7.32 1.76 -21.02
C ILE A 195 -6.57 1.05 -19.88
N TYR A 196 -5.24 1.08 -19.91
CA TYR A 196 -4.39 0.47 -18.88
C TYR A 196 -4.66 1.08 -17.50
N HIS A 197 -4.59 2.41 -17.38
CA HIS A 197 -4.85 3.09 -16.11
C HIS A 197 -6.31 2.97 -15.66
N GLY A 198 -7.26 2.95 -16.61
CA GLY A 198 -8.68 2.70 -16.31
C GLY A 198 -8.91 1.32 -15.69
N LYS A 199 -8.28 0.27 -16.22
CA LYS A 199 -8.32 -1.08 -15.63
C LYS A 199 -7.71 -1.11 -14.23
N LEU A 200 -6.54 -0.48 -14.04
CA LEU A 200 -5.91 -0.40 -12.73
C LEU A 200 -6.81 0.29 -11.71
N HIS A 201 -7.39 1.45 -12.04
CA HIS A 201 -8.28 2.17 -11.13
C HIS A 201 -9.57 1.41 -10.83
N TYR A 202 -10.13 0.69 -11.81
CA TYR A 202 -11.28 -0.17 -11.59
C TYR A 202 -10.96 -1.28 -10.58
N LEU A 203 -9.86 -2.02 -10.78
CA LEU A 203 -9.43 -3.04 -9.81
C LEU A 203 -9.11 -2.44 -8.43
N GLN A 204 -8.43 -1.30 -8.40
CA GLN A 204 -8.11 -0.61 -7.15
C GLN A 204 -9.38 -0.25 -6.36
N SER A 205 -10.45 0.17 -7.05
CA SER A 205 -11.75 0.46 -6.41
C SER A 205 -12.48 -0.79 -5.90
N LEU A 206 -12.30 -1.94 -6.55
CA LEU A 206 -12.80 -3.23 -6.05
C LEU A 206 -11.99 -3.73 -4.85
N PHE A 207 -10.69 -3.44 -4.82
CA PHE A 207 -9.76 -3.92 -3.81
C PHE A 207 -9.74 -3.07 -2.54
N ALA A 208 -10.17 -1.80 -2.62
CA ALA A 208 -10.28 -0.89 -1.49
C ALA A 208 -11.56 -0.03 -1.63
N PRO A 209 -12.76 -0.63 -1.54
CA PRO A 209 -14.03 0.05 -1.87
C PRO A 209 -14.44 1.13 -0.85
N ASP A 210 -13.92 1.07 0.37
CA ASP A 210 -14.13 2.06 1.43
C ASP A 210 -13.23 3.30 1.31
N GLN A 211 -12.22 3.24 0.43
CA GLN A 211 -11.28 4.34 0.24
C GLN A 211 -11.93 5.46 -0.60
N PRO A 212 -11.89 6.72 -0.12
CA PRO A 212 -12.36 7.85 -0.89
C PRO A 212 -11.67 7.99 -2.26
N ASP A 213 -12.44 8.36 -3.30
CA ASP A 213 -11.96 8.55 -4.68
C ASP A 213 -10.65 9.35 -4.79
N HIS A 214 -10.48 10.37 -3.95
CA HIS A 214 -9.31 11.24 -3.97
C HIS A 214 -8.00 10.51 -3.60
N LEU A 215 -8.07 9.47 -2.76
CA LEU A 215 -6.92 8.63 -2.42
C LEU A 215 -6.63 7.62 -3.53
N ILE A 216 -7.68 7.03 -4.12
CA ILE A 216 -7.59 6.09 -5.25
C ILE A 216 -6.98 6.76 -6.49
N LEU A 217 -7.46 7.96 -6.82
CA LEU A 217 -7.06 8.72 -8.00
C LEU A 217 -5.84 9.62 -7.77
N LYS A 218 -5.32 9.68 -6.54
CA LYS A 218 -4.22 10.59 -6.15
C LYS A 218 -4.50 12.04 -6.56
N TYR A 219 -5.66 12.55 -6.14
CA TYR A 219 -6.01 13.96 -6.25
C TYR A 219 -6.21 14.58 -4.87
N LEU A 220 -5.98 15.90 -4.76
CA LEU A 220 -6.46 16.63 -3.59
C LEU A 220 -7.97 16.51 -3.46
N ARG A 221 -8.46 16.33 -2.22
CA ARG A 221 -9.89 16.30 -1.92
C ARG A 221 -10.64 17.51 -2.51
N ARG A 222 -10.01 18.70 -2.50
CA ARG A 222 -10.57 19.92 -3.12
C ARG A 222 -10.77 19.77 -4.63
N ASN A 223 -9.83 19.15 -5.33
CA ASN A 223 -9.89 18.95 -6.79
C ASN A 223 -11.01 17.97 -7.16
N MET A 224 -11.18 16.89 -6.38
CA MET A 224 -12.29 15.95 -6.56
C MET A 224 -13.67 16.59 -6.35
N ASN A 225 -13.79 17.49 -5.37
CA ASN A 225 -15.04 18.21 -5.13
C ASN A 225 -15.41 19.15 -6.29
N LEU A 226 -14.44 19.66 -7.05
CA LEU A 226 -14.71 20.45 -8.26
C LEU A 226 -15.28 19.56 -9.38
N LEU A 227 -14.69 18.38 -9.60
CA LEU A 227 -15.19 17.43 -10.61
C LEU A 227 -16.63 17.00 -10.32
N ARG A 228 -16.98 16.75 -9.06
CA ARG A 228 -18.34 16.37 -8.65
C ARG A 228 -19.38 17.48 -8.82
N LYS A 229 -18.97 18.75 -8.90
CA LYS A 229 -19.88 19.89 -9.13
C LYS A 229 -20.12 20.18 -10.61
N MET A 230 -19.34 19.55 -11.50
CA MET A 230 -19.46 19.72 -12.95
C MET A 230 -20.44 18.73 -13.60
N ASN A 231 -20.89 17.72 -12.84
CA ASN A 231 -21.93 16.75 -13.21
C ASN A 231 -23.21 17.03 -12.41
#